data_AF-I8ZRQ0-F1
#
_entry.id   AF-I8ZRQ0-F1
#
_cell.length_a   1.000
_cell.length_b   1.000
_cell.length_c   1.000
_cell.angle_alpha   90.00
_cell.angle_beta   90.00
_cell.angle_gamma   90.00
#
_symmetry.space_group_name_H-M   'P 1'
#
loop_
_entity.id
_entity.type
_entity.pdbx_description
1 polymer ?
#
loop_
_entity_poly.entity_id
_entity_poly.type
_entity_poly.pdbx_seq_one_letter_code
_entity_poly.pdbx_strand_id
1 'polypeptide(L)'
;MNVHEVKSIETKSILSRLKSKDNYWGIAYNMNLYRGCQHGCIYCDTRSSCYGVGDISHISVKKNALELLDHELGTKRGKATIGTGSMNDPYMPLEKQMKLTGGALEIIAKHRFPVHVITKSSLVTRDADVLQDIGRTYAAVSFTITTADDEMARKLEPNAPASSERFKAMKILSDRGIYTGVALMPVLPFINDSIEDIEEIVEKAAEAGASYVLPLFGVTLRRGSRDYFYDKVERIFPKMAKRYQTYFEDRSECISPNAPYLNEVFYRRIETLGISATMKFYHSEGRKQLSLF
;
A
#
# COMPACT_ATOMS: atom_id res chain seq x y z
N MET A 1 18.24 5.52 6.17
CA MET A 1 18.72 4.13 6.35
C MET A 1 19.67 3.86 5.20
N ASN A 2 20.96 3.65 5.45
CA ASN A 2 21.90 3.34 4.37
C ASN A 2 21.61 1.93 3.88
N VAL A 3 21.41 1.77 2.56
CA VAL A 3 21.10 0.48 1.96
C VAL A 3 22.40 -0.32 1.95
N HIS A 4 22.51 -1.32 2.83
CA HIS A 4 23.79 -1.98 3.08
C HIS A 4 24.18 -3.00 2.01
N GLU A 5 23.23 -3.50 1.19
CA GLU A 5 23.53 -4.37 0.05
C GLU A 5 22.28 -4.54 -0.85
N VAL A 6 22.44 -4.46 -2.18
CA VAL A 6 21.41 -4.88 -3.15
C VAL A 6 21.85 -6.19 -3.79
N LYS A 7 21.07 -7.25 -3.61
CA LYS A 7 21.35 -8.58 -4.19
C LYS A 7 20.38 -8.91 -5.31
N SER A 8 20.86 -9.63 -6.32
CA SER A 8 19.99 -10.26 -7.30
C SER A 8 19.70 -11.71 -6.88
N ILE A 9 18.43 -12.10 -6.91
CA ILE A 9 17.96 -13.45 -6.62
C ILE A 9 17.08 -13.96 -7.75
N GLU A 10 16.96 -15.28 -7.86
CA GLU A 10 15.96 -15.91 -8.72
C GLU A 10 14.80 -16.43 -7.88
N THR A 11 13.63 -16.52 -8.50
CA THR A 11 12.47 -17.16 -7.90
C THR A 11 11.86 -18.17 -8.87
N LYS A 12 10.98 -19.04 -8.37
CA LYS A 12 10.26 -20.03 -9.18
C LYS A 12 8.89 -19.54 -9.63
N SER A 13 8.36 -18.53 -8.95
CA SER A 13 7.06 -17.94 -9.25
C SER A 13 7.00 -16.50 -8.78
N ILE A 14 6.24 -15.65 -9.48
CA ILE A 14 6.07 -14.24 -9.11
C ILE A 14 4.67 -13.92 -8.58
N LEU A 15 3.64 -14.67 -9.01
CA LEU A 15 2.26 -14.51 -8.54
C LEU A 15 1.90 -15.54 -7.47
N SER A 16 1.72 -15.07 -6.24
CA SER A 16 1.21 -15.89 -5.14
C SER A 16 -0.30 -15.71 -5.00
N ARG A 17 -1.09 -16.79 -5.15
CA ARG A 17 -2.55 -16.73 -4.94
C ARG A 17 -2.85 -16.54 -3.45
N LEU A 18 -3.79 -15.65 -3.13
CA LEU A 18 -4.27 -15.48 -1.77
C LEU A 18 -5.05 -16.72 -1.33
N LYS A 19 -4.90 -17.10 -0.05
CA LYS A 19 -5.61 -18.25 0.55
C LYS A 19 -7.08 -17.97 0.85
N SER A 20 -7.41 -16.70 1.08
CA SER A 20 -8.75 -16.22 1.38
C SER A 20 -9.12 -15.05 0.49
N LYS A 21 -10.41 -14.76 0.39
CA LYS A 21 -10.91 -13.55 -0.27
C LYS A 21 -10.33 -12.33 0.45
N ASP A 22 -9.79 -11.40 -0.33
CA ASP A 22 -9.40 -10.09 0.18
C ASP A 22 -10.60 -9.13 0.13
N ASN A 23 -10.93 -8.56 1.27
CA ASN A 23 -12.07 -7.66 1.44
C ASN A 23 -11.63 -6.18 1.49
N TYR A 24 -10.33 -5.88 1.47
CA TYR A 24 -9.83 -4.50 1.50
C TYR A 24 -9.47 -3.99 0.11
N TRP A 25 -8.72 -4.78 -0.67
CA TRP A 25 -8.19 -4.37 -1.97
C TRP A 25 -8.75 -5.16 -3.15
N GLY A 26 -9.50 -6.23 -2.88
CA GLY A 26 -10.12 -7.08 -3.89
C GLY A 26 -9.09 -7.85 -4.73
N ILE A 27 -7.90 -8.12 -4.17
CA ILE A 27 -6.83 -8.83 -4.88
C ILE A 27 -6.98 -10.34 -4.76
N ALA A 28 -6.59 -11.07 -5.81
CA ALA A 28 -6.55 -12.52 -5.83
C ALA A 28 -5.12 -13.08 -5.92
N TYR A 29 -4.21 -12.29 -6.50
CA TYR A 29 -2.79 -12.59 -6.57
C TYR A 29 -2.00 -11.48 -5.90
N ASN A 30 -0.95 -11.85 -5.20
CA ASN A 30 0.04 -10.93 -4.69
C ASN A 30 1.34 -11.06 -5.50
N MET A 31 1.89 -9.93 -5.91
CA MET A 31 3.12 -9.82 -6.69
C MET A 31 4.14 -8.98 -5.92
N ASN A 32 5.28 -9.57 -5.62
CA ASN A 32 6.41 -8.89 -4.98
C ASN A 32 7.65 -9.03 -5.86
N LEU A 33 8.05 -7.94 -6.51
CA LEU A 33 9.25 -7.89 -7.37
C LEU A 33 10.55 -7.81 -6.57
N TYR A 34 10.44 -7.32 -5.33
CA TYR A 34 11.54 -7.16 -4.39
C TYR A 34 11.32 -7.95 -3.10
N ARG A 35 12.39 -8.12 -2.33
CA ARG A 35 12.34 -8.47 -0.91
C ARG A 35 13.04 -7.36 -0.14
N GLY A 36 12.43 -6.89 0.94
CA GLY A 36 12.87 -5.70 1.68
C GLY A 36 12.24 -4.41 1.12
N CYS A 37 12.40 -3.31 1.86
CA CYS A 37 11.87 -2.00 1.47
C CYS A 37 12.71 -0.86 2.03
N GLN A 38 12.98 0.16 1.21
CA GLN A 38 13.85 1.28 1.57
C GLN A 38 13.12 2.42 2.31
N HIS A 39 11.78 2.45 2.32
CA HIS A 39 11.01 3.54 2.95
C HIS A 39 11.26 3.67 4.46
N GLY A 40 11.56 2.57 5.14
CA GLY A 40 12.01 2.61 6.54
C GLY A 40 10.93 3.03 7.54
N CYS A 41 9.65 2.78 7.24
CA CYS A 41 8.54 3.16 8.10
C CYS A 41 8.70 2.57 9.51
N ILE A 42 8.47 3.36 10.56
CA ILE A 42 8.67 2.94 11.94
C ILE A 42 7.70 1.82 12.36
N TYR A 43 6.54 1.75 11.72
CA TYR A 43 5.43 0.81 11.99
C TYR A 43 5.37 -0.37 11.01
N CYS A 44 6.41 -0.64 10.23
CA CYS A 44 6.36 -1.60 9.13
C CYS A 44 6.05 -3.04 9.59
N ASP A 45 4.83 -3.54 9.29
CA ASP A 45 4.39 -4.90 9.65
C ASP A 45 5.17 -5.99 8.91
N THR A 46 5.81 -5.71 7.76
CA THR A 46 6.69 -6.69 7.07
C THR A 46 7.82 -7.19 7.97
N ARG A 47 8.21 -6.43 9.00
CA ARG A 47 9.19 -6.87 10.02
C ARG A 47 8.68 -7.98 10.93
N SER A 48 7.37 -8.24 10.94
CA SER A 48 6.74 -9.27 11.76
C SER A 48 7.28 -10.65 11.40
N SER A 49 7.62 -11.44 12.42
CA SER A 49 8.27 -12.74 12.25
C SER A 49 7.42 -13.74 11.46
N CYS A 50 6.10 -13.57 11.44
CA CYS A 50 5.17 -14.41 10.69
C CYS A 50 5.39 -14.38 9.17
N TYR A 51 6.02 -13.31 8.64
CA TYR A 51 6.29 -13.20 7.21
C TYR A 51 7.63 -13.81 6.79
N GLY A 52 8.53 -14.10 7.74
CA GLY A 52 9.83 -14.72 7.45
C GLY A 52 10.72 -13.91 6.51
N VAL A 53 10.50 -12.59 6.39
CA VAL A 53 11.24 -11.72 5.45
C VAL A 53 12.66 -11.44 5.95
N GLY A 54 12.90 -11.47 7.27
CA GLY A 54 14.20 -11.17 7.87
C GLY A 54 14.45 -9.66 7.94
N ASP A 55 15.71 -9.24 7.85
CA ASP A 55 16.03 -7.81 7.81
C ASP A 55 15.58 -7.19 6.48
N ILE A 56 14.50 -6.41 6.54
CA ILE A 56 13.93 -5.71 5.39
C ILE A 56 14.80 -4.56 4.88
N SER A 57 15.90 -4.22 5.57
CA SER A 57 16.88 -3.23 5.11
C SER A 57 17.75 -3.76 3.96
N HIS A 58 17.91 -5.09 3.89
CA HIS A 58 18.60 -5.76 2.79
C HIS A 58 17.64 -5.97 1.62
N ILE A 59 17.98 -5.37 0.49
CA ILE A 59 17.11 -5.41 -0.69
C ILE A 59 17.55 -6.55 -1.60
N SER A 60 16.61 -7.43 -1.95
CA SER A 60 16.82 -8.44 -2.98
C SER A 60 15.90 -8.19 -4.17
N VAL A 61 16.47 -8.18 -5.37
CA VAL A 61 15.80 -7.98 -6.66
C VAL A 61 15.57 -9.35 -7.30
N LYS A 62 14.33 -9.66 -7.67
CA LYS A 62 14.03 -10.90 -8.41
C LYS A 62 14.31 -10.70 -9.89
N LYS A 63 15.52 -11.00 -10.35
CA LYS A 63 15.99 -10.65 -11.71
C LYS A 63 15.20 -11.33 -12.84
N ASN A 64 14.62 -12.51 -12.59
CA ASN A 64 13.80 -13.25 -13.55
C ASN A 64 12.29 -12.96 -13.42
N ALA A 65 11.90 -11.93 -12.67
CA ALA A 65 10.48 -11.67 -12.36
C ALA A 65 9.62 -11.35 -13.59
N LEU A 66 10.14 -10.58 -14.55
CA LEU A 66 9.38 -10.17 -15.73
C LEU A 66 9.13 -11.35 -16.69
N GLU A 67 10.16 -12.15 -16.96
CA GLU A 67 10.04 -13.37 -17.76
C GLU A 67 9.03 -14.35 -17.14
N LEU A 68 9.12 -14.57 -15.83
CA LEU A 68 8.16 -15.41 -15.11
C LEU A 68 6.74 -14.85 -15.15
N LEU A 69 6.58 -13.53 -15.01
CA LEU A 69 5.27 -12.89 -15.05
C LEU A 69 4.60 -13.11 -16.40
N ASP A 70 5.33 -12.89 -17.51
CA ASP A 70 4.79 -13.06 -18.86
C ASP A 70 4.32 -14.50 -19.10
N HIS A 71 5.13 -15.48 -18.68
CA HIS A 71 4.77 -16.89 -18.76
C HIS A 71 3.56 -17.25 -17.86
N GLU A 72 3.56 -16.80 -16.61
CA GLU A 72 2.48 -17.09 -15.66
C GLU A 72 1.14 -16.46 -16.08
N LEU A 73 1.15 -15.25 -16.64
CA LEU A 73 -0.08 -14.61 -17.12
C LEU A 73 -0.59 -15.22 -18.42
N GLY A 74 0.32 -15.63 -19.32
CA GLY A 74 -0.04 -16.30 -20.58
C GLY A 74 -0.73 -17.65 -20.39
N THR A 75 -0.50 -18.32 -19.27
CA THR A 75 -1.09 -19.64 -18.95
C THR A 75 -2.40 -19.55 -18.15
N LYS A 76 -2.76 -18.38 -17.62
CA LYS A 76 -3.96 -18.20 -16.77
C LYS A 76 -5.22 -17.94 -17.60
N ARG A 77 -6.24 -18.80 -17.42
CA ARG A 77 -7.51 -18.75 -18.17
C ARG A 77 -8.55 -17.78 -17.63
N GLY A 78 -8.35 -17.22 -16.43
CA GLY A 78 -9.26 -16.27 -15.77
C GLY A 78 -8.50 -15.05 -15.25
N LYS A 79 -9.12 -13.87 -15.40
CA LYS A 79 -8.57 -12.60 -14.92
C LYS A 79 -9.02 -12.36 -13.48
N ALA A 80 -8.07 -11.98 -12.63
CA ALA A 80 -8.33 -11.59 -11.26
C ALA A 80 -7.24 -10.60 -10.83
N THR A 81 -7.58 -9.68 -9.91
CA THR A 81 -6.73 -8.53 -9.59
C THR A 81 -5.40 -8.97 -9.01
N ILE A 82 -4.33 -8.45 -9.61
CA ILE A 82 -2.95 -8.59 -9.12
C ILE A 82 -2.67 -7.41 -8.21
N GLY A 83 -2.40 -7.68 -6.94
CA GLY A 83 -1.93 -6.71 -5.97
C GLY A 83 -0.42 -6.62 -5.93
N THR A 84 0.09 -5.40 -5.76
CA THR A 84 1.48 -5.11 -5.36
C THR A 84 1.47 -4.39 -4.02
N GLY A 85 2.63 -4.13 -3.40
CA GLY A 85 2.68 -3.23 -2.23
C GLY A 85 2.44 -3.88 -0.86
N SER A 86 2.29 -5.20 -0.78
CA SER A 86 1.94 -5.91 0.46
C SER A 86 3.12 -6.19 1.39
N MET A 87 4.31 -6.50 0.84
CA MET A 87 5.52 -6.82 1.62
C MET A 87 6.69 -5.89 1.33
N ASN A 88 6.60 -5.13 0.24
CA ASN A 88 7.52 -4.05 -0.09
C ASN A 88 6.71 -2.97 -0.78
N ASP A 89 7.29 -1.78 -0.92
CA ASP A 89 6.71 -0.79 -1.82
C ASP A 89 7.26 -1.01 -3.24
N PRO A 90 6.41 -1.16 -4.27
CA PRO A 90 6.84 -1.39 -5.64
C PRO A 90 7.57 -0.18 -6.22
N TYR A 91 7.42 1.00 -5.63
CA TYR A 91 8.01 2.27 -6.06
C TYR A 91 9.00 2.85 -5.03
N MET A 92 9.64 1.99 -4.23
CA MET A 92 10.74 2.39 -3.36
C MET A 92 11.91 3.03 -4.18
N PRO A 93 12.80 3.83 -3.57
CA PRO A 93 13.87 4.53 -4.27
C PRO A 93 14.65 3.76 -5.35
N LEU A 94 14.96 2.47 -5.13
CA LEU A 94 15.66 1.60 -6.07
C LEU A 94 14.90 1.42 -7.40
N GLU A 95 13.56 1.51 -7.39
CA GLU A 95 12.72 1.38 -8.59
C GLU A 95 12.98 2.49 -9.63
N LYS A 96 13.58 3.63 -9.23
CA LYS A 96 14.03 4.66 -10.18
C LYS A 96 15.02 4.10 -11.20
N GLN A 97 15.88 3.18 -10.77
CA GLN A 97 16.92 2.56 -11.58
C GLN A 97 16.43 1.23 -12.18
N MET A 98 15.76 0.41 -11.37
CA MET A 98 15.40 -0.95 -11.75
C MET A 98 14.27 -1.04 -12.76
N LYS A 99 13.29 -0.13 -12.69
CA LYS A 99 12.11 -0.07 -13.58
C LYS A 99 11.35 -1.41 -13.70
N LEU A 100 11.42 -2.27 -12.68
CA LEU A 100 10.78 -3.59 -12.76
C LEU A 100 9.27 -3.46 -12.58
N THR A 101 8.80 -2.51 -11.77
CA THR A 101 7.37 -2.29 -11.60
C THR A 101 6.74 -1.80 -12.90
N GLY A 102 7.38 -0.85 -13.59
CA GLY A 102 6.95 -0.40 -14.92
C GLY A 102 6.88 -1.54 -15.93
N GLY A 103 7.95 -2.34 -16.06
CA GLY A 103 7.96 -3.50 -16.95
C GLY A 103 6.91 -4.57 -16.59
N ALA A 104 6.63 -4.76 -15.28
CA ALA A 104 5.58 -5.67 -14.85
C ALA A 104 4.18 -5.14 -15.23
N LEU A 105 3.95 -3.83 -15.12
CA LEU A 105 2.70 -3.20 -15.56
C LEU A 105 2.50 -3.35 -17.07
N GLU A 106 3.54 -3.18 -17.89
CA GLU A 106 3.45 -3.42 -19.35
C GLU A 106 3.03 -4.85 -19.68
N ILE A 107 3.58 -5.84 -18.97
CA ILE A 107 3.19 -7.25 -19.14
C ILE A 107 1.75 -7.48 -18.67
N ILE A 108 1.34 -6.88 -17.56
CA ILE A 108 -0.04 -6.94 -17.06
C ILE A 108 -1.02 -6.35 -18.10
N ALA A 109 -0.66 -5.21 -18.71
CA ALA A 109 -1.42 -4.57 -19.78
C ALA A 109 -1.54 -5.46 -21.02
N LYS A 110 -0.41 -6.02 -21.51
CA LYS A 110 -0.36 -6.99 -22.61
C LYS A 110 -1.33 -8.15 -22.40
N HIS A 111 -1.39 -8.69 -21.19
CA HIS A 111 -2.28 -9.80 -20.85
C HIS A 111 -3.66 -9.35 -20.36
N ARG A 112 -3.98 -8.06 -20.32
CA ARG A 112 -5.27 -7.51 -19.84
C ARG A 112 -5.67 -8.06 -18.47
N PHE A 113 -4.74 -8.07 -17.53
CA PHE A 113 -5.04 -8.39 -16.14
C PHE A 113 -5.38 -7.11 -15.37
N PRO A 114 -6.38 -7.17 -14.48
CA PRO A 114 -6.64 -6.08 -13.54
C PRO A 114 -5.51 -5.96 -12.51
N VAL A 115 -5.21 -4.73 -12.08
CA VAL A 115 -4.12 -4.46 -11.13
C VAL A 115 -4.56 -3.53 -10.00
N HIS A 116 -4.02 -3.78 -8.81
CA HIS A 116 -4.01 -2.84 -7.69
C HIS A 116 -2.57 -2.55 -7.26
N VAL A 117 -2.24 -1.27 -7.21
CA VAL A 117 -0.97 -0.77 -6.71
C VAL A 117 -1.21 -0.03 -5.41
N ILE A 118 -0.58 -0.45 -4.32
CA ILE A 118 -0.46 0.38 -3.11
C ILE A 118 0.98 0.86 -2.95
N THR A 119 1.15 2.15 -2.74
CA THR A 119 2.47 2.78 -2.64
C THR A 119 2.46 4.02 -1.75
N LYS A 120 3.64 4.42 -1.29
CA LYS A 120 3.93 5.71 -0.64
C LYS A 120 4.64 6.68 -1.57
N SER A 121 4.88 6.29 -2.82
CA SER A 121 5.81 6.99 -3.70
C SER A 121 5.12 7.71 -4.84
N SER A 122 5.49 8.97 -5.08
CA SER A 122 5.05 9.73 -6.24
C SER A 122 5.61 9.20 -7.57
N LEU A 123 6.61 8.30 -7.52
CA LEU A 123 7.24 7.70 -8.69
C LEU A 123 6.26 6.90 -9.56
N VAL A 124 5.13 6.44 -9.00
CA VAL A 124 4.06 5.76 -9.74
C VAL A 124 3.52 6.58 -10.92
N THR A 125 3.61 7.91 -10.85
CA THR A 125 3.20 8.81 -11.95
C THR A 125 4.00 8.61 -13.23
N ARG A 126 5.23 8.06 -13.15
CA ARG A 126 6.03 7.66 -14.32
C ARG A 126 5.29 6.65 -15.20
N ASP A 127 4.51 5.77 -14.58
CA ASP A 127 3.85 4.65 -15.25
C ASP A 127 2.35 4.95 -15.47
N ALA A 128 1.96 6.23 -15.46
CA ALA A 128 0.56 6.65 -15.61
C ALA A 128 -0.06 6.21 -16.94
N ASP A 129 0.69 6.23 -18.05
CA ASP A 129 0.17 5.85 -19.37
C ASP A 129 -0.21 4.35 -19.41
N VAL A 130 0.66 3.49 -18.86
CA VAL A 130 0.36 2.04 -18.80
C VAL A 130 -0.73 1.72 -17.77
N LEU A 131 -0.78 2.44 -16.64
CA LEU A 131 -1.88 2.29 -15.68
C LEU A 131 -3.22 2.70 -16.28
N GLN A 132 -3.25 3.75 -17.11
CA GLN A 132 -4.46 4.15 -17.83
C GLN A 132 -4.89 3.09 -18.85
N ASP A 133 -3.95 2.47 -19.58
CA ASP A 133 -4.28 1.36 -20.49
C ASP A 133 -4.83 0.13 -19.75
N ILE A 134 -4.21 -0.27 -18.62
CA ILE A 134 -4.74 -1.33 -17.75
C ILE A 134 -6.12 -0.96 -17.21
N GLY A 135 -6.38 0.33 -16.98
CA GLY A 135 -7.66 0.89 -16.55
C GLY A 135 -8.85 0.52 -17.45
N ARG A 136 -8.61 0.19 -18.73
CA ARG A 136 -9.63 -0.37 -19.64
C ARG A 136 -10.16 -1.73 -19.18
N THR A 137 -9.38 -2.46 -18.38
CA THR A 137 -9.82 -3.66 -17.66
C THR A 137 -10.19 -3.30 -16.23
N TYR A 138 -9.20 -2.82 -15.45
CA TYR A 138 -9.32 -2.23 -14.11
C TYR A 138 -7.92 -1.95 -13.57
N ALA A 139 -7.65 -0.71 -13.19
CA ALA A 139 -6.43 -0.30 -12.50
C ALA A 139 -6.80 0.58 -11.31
N ALA A 140 -6.32 0.20 -10.13
CA ALA A 140 -6.51 0.95 -8.89
C ALA A 140 -5.16 1.34 -8.29
N VAL A 141 -4.99 2.59 -7.88
CA VAL A 141 -3.78 3.07 -7.18
C VAL A 141 -4.14 3.66 -5.81
N SER A 142 -3.77 2.95 -4.75
CA SER A 142 -3.90 3.44 -3.37
C SER A 142 -2.61 4.10 -2.91
N PHE A 143 -2.69 5.32 -2.40
CA PHE A 143 -1.58 5.97 -1.72
C PHE A 143 -1.68 5.74 -0.21
N THR A 144 -0.66 5.15 0.41
CA THR A 144 -0.58 5.18 1.88
C THR A 144 -0.25 6.60 2.31
N ILE A 145 -1.15 7.22 3.06
CA ILE A 145 -0.96 8.54 3.66
C ILE A 145 -1.45 8.43 5.10
N THR A 146 -0.53 8.50 6.06
CA THR A 146 -0.84 8.32 7.49
C THR A 146 -1.07 9.65 8.20
N THR A 147 -0.56 10.74 7.67
CA THR A 147 -0.69 12.11 8.18
C THR A 147 -0.66 13.09 7.02
N ALA A 148 -1.36 14.21 7.14
CA ALA A 148 -1.33 15.29 6.17
C ALA A 148 -0.16 16.28 6.39
N ASP A 149 0.55 16.17 7.52
CA ASP A 149 1.74 16.96 7.86
C ASP A 149 3.02 16.27 7.36
N ASP A 150 3.75 16.96 6.48
CA ASP A 150 5.01 16.49 5.92
C ASP A 150 6.13 16.34 6.95
N GLU A 151 6.13 17.11 8.05
CA GLU A 151 7.09 16.94 9.12
C GLU A 151 6.83 15.66 9.90
N MET A 152 5.58 15.41 10.29
CA MET A 152 5.17 14.14 10.88
C MET A 152 5.44 12.97 9.93
N ALA A 153 5.13 13.09 8.63
CA ALA A 153 5.40 12.05 7.65
C ALA A 153 6.90 11.67 7.59
N ARG A 154 7.81 12.66 7.63
CA ARG A 154 9.26 12.42 7.68
C ARG A 154 9.70 11.70 8.96
N LYS A 155 9.03 11.92 10.08
CA LYS A 155 9.31 11.18 11.33
C LYS A 155 8.88 9.72 11.21
N LEU A 156 7.69 9.48 10.68
CA LEU A 156 7.09 8.13 10.60
C LEU A 156 7.66 7.27 9.45
N GLU A 157 7.98 7.90 8.32
CA GLU A 157 8.34 7.27 7.04
C GLU A 157 9.54 7.97 6.39
N PRO A 158 10.72 7.95 7.03
CA PRO A 158 11.82 8.90 6.77
C PRO A 158 12.41 8.89 5.36
N ASN A 159 12.26 7.80 4.60
CA ASN A 159 12.77 7.73 3.22
C ASN A 159 11.64 7.62 2.18
N ALA A 160 10.38 7.75 2.59
CA ALA A 160 9.26 7.86 1.65
C ALA A 160 9.05 9.34 1.27
N PRO A 161 8.50 9.63 0.07
CA PRO A 161 8.09 10.98 -0.29
C PRO A 161 7.13 11.60 0.72
N ALA A 162 7.16 12.92 0.84
CA ALA A 162 6.27 13.67 1.74
C ALA A 162 4.79 13.42 1.39
N SER A 163 3.88 13.58 2.35
CA SER A 163 2.45 13.36 2.13
C SER A 163 1.89 14.29 1.06
N SER A 164 2.33 15.55 1.04
CA SER A 164 1.97 16.51 -0.01
C SER A 164 2.35 16.02 -1.43
N GLU A 165 3.50 15.37 -1.59
CA GLU A 165 3.93 14.79 -2.87
C GLU A 165 3.09 13.57 -3.28
N ARG A 166 2.58 12.81 -2.30
CA ARG A 166 1.67 11.68 -2.55
C ARG A 166 0.29 12.17 -2.99
N PHE A 167 -0.25 13.21 -2.35
CA PHE A 167 -1.50 13.84 -2.79
C PHE A 167 -1.37 14.44 -4.20
N LYS A 168 -0.26 15.13 -4.51
CA LYS A 168 0.00 15.62 -5.89
C LYS A 168 0.06 14.48 -6.92
N ALA A 169 0.74 13.38 -6.58
CA ALA A 169 0.81 12.21 -7.46
C ALA A 169 -0.58 11.58 -7.68
N MET A 170 -1.38 11.49 -6.63
CA MET A 170 -2.77 11.02 -6.72
C MET A 170 -3.59 11.91 -7.65
N LYS A 171 -3.49 13.23 -7.50
CA LYS A 171 -4.15 14.19 -8.38
C LYS A 171 -3.78 13.97 -9.85
N ILE A 172 -2.48 13.82 -10.15
CA ILE A 172 -2.01 13.55 -11.51
C ILE A 172 -2.65 12.28 -12.10
N LEU A 173 -2.77 11.21 -11.31
CA LEU A 173 -3.37 9.97 -11.76
C LEU A 173 -4.90 10.07 -11.88
N SER A 174 -5.56 10.72 -10.92
CA SER A 174 -7.01 10.93 -10.92
C SER A 174 -7.46 11.81 -12.08
N ASP A 175 -6.73 12.89 -12.38
CA ASP A 175 -6.98 13.77 -13.55
C ASP A 175 -6.85 13.01 -14.89
N ARG A 176 -6.15 11.86 -14.90
CA ARG A 176 -6.05 10.93 -16.05
C ARG A 176 -7.12 9.83 -16.04
N GLY A 177 -8.08 9.88 -15.12
CA GLY A 177 -9.17 8.92 -15.00
C GLY A 177 -8.77 7.58 -14.38
N ILE A 178 -7.58 7.48 -13.75
CA ILE A 178 -7.17 6.26 -13.03
C ILE A 178 -7.89 6.23 -11.69
N TYR A 179 -8.45 5.07 -11.31
CA TYR A 179 -9.13 4.91 -10.04
C TYR A 179 -8.12 4.99 -8.89
N THR A 180 -8.23 6.01 -8.04
CA THR A 180 -7.28 6.24 -6.96
C THR A 180 -7.96 6.39 -5.61
N GLY A 181 -7.20 6.20 -4.53
CA GLY A 181 -7.69 6.47 -3.18
C GLY A 181 -6.59 6.47 -2.13
N VAL A 182 -6.98 6.74 -0.89
CA VAL A 182 -6.07 6.76 0.26
C VAL A 182 -6.19 5.48 1.07
N ALA A 183 -5.04 4.91 1.39
CA ALA A 183 -4.89 3.94 2.46
C ALA A 183 -4.45 4.67 3.73
N LEU A 184 -5.42 5.10 4.55
CA LEU A 184 -5.20 5.77 5.84
C LEU A 184 -4.88 4.72 6.91
N MET A 185 -3.73 4.07 6.73
CA MET A 185 -3.33 2.95 7.56
C MET A 185 -1.81 2.87 7.69
N PRO A 186 -1.27 2.87 8.92
CA PRO A 186 -1.98 3.00 10.21
C PRO A 186 -2.30 4.44 10.58
N VAL A 187 -3.28 4.61 11.47
CA VAL A 187 -3.39 5.76 12.39
C VAL A 187 -2.80 5.32 13.72
N LEU A 188 -1.67 5.90 14.11
CA LEU A 188 -0.89 5.49 15.28
C LEU A 188 -1.47 6.12 16.55
N PRO A 189 -1.87 5.29 17.55
CA PRO A 189 -2.40 5.78 18.81
C PRO A 189 -1.49 6.81 19.49
N PHE A 190 -2.06 7.93 19.96
CA PHE A 190 -1.36 9.01 20.67
C PHE A 190 -0.35 9.83 19.84
N ILE A 191 -0.26 9.62 18.52
CA ILE A 191 0.74 10.28 17.65
C ILE A 191 0.07 11.07 16.54
N ASN A 192 -0.85 10.45 15.79
CA ASN A 192 -1.58 11.06 14.68
C ASN A 192 -3.05 10.60 14.65
N ASP A 193 -3.65 10.50 15.84
CA ASP A 193 -5.01 10.00 16.08
C ASP A 193 -5.93 11.07 16.68
N SER A 194 -5.76 12.32 16.26
CA SER A 194 -6.66 13.44 16.54
C SER A 194 -7.81 13.52 15.52
N ILE A 195 -8.85 14.28 15.83
CA ILE A 195 -9.97 14.52 14.91
C ILE A 195 -9.47 15.29 13.68
N GLU A 196 -8.63 16.29 13.93
CA GLU A 196 -8.04 17.18 12.93
C GLU A 196 -7.18 16.39 11.93
N ASP A 197 -6.39 15.42 12.41
CA ASP A 197 -5.59 14.53 11.53
C ASP A 197 -6.48 13.79 10.51
N ILE A 198 -7.64 13.29 10.96
CA ILE A 198 -8.54 12.52 10.11
C ILE A 198 -9.28 13.43 9.13
N GLU A 199 -9.80 14.55 9.60
CA GLU A 199 -10.51 15.51 8.73
C GLU A 199 -9.58 16.05 7.63
N GLU A 200 -8.35 16.45 7.99
CA GLU A 200 -7.39 17.00 7.03
C GLU A 200 -7.01 15.99 5.95
N ILE A 201 -6.81 14.71 6.30
CA ILE A 201 -6.51 13.67 5.31
C ILE A 201 -7.69 13.45 4.37
N VAL A 202 -8.91 13.39 4.88
CA VAL A 202 -10.10 13.16 4.03
C VAL A 202 -10.34 14.35 3.10
N GLU A 203 -10.16 15.58 3.59
CA GLU A 203 -10.28 16.81 2.78
C GLU A 203 -9.22 16.85 1.67
N LYS A 204 -7.93 16.67 2.00
CA LYS A 204 -6.87 16.63 0.99
C LYS A 204 -7.02 15.47 0.01
N ALA A 205 -7.57 14.33 0.45
CA ALA A 205 -7.90 13.21 -0.43
C ALA A 205 -8.98 13.61 -1.44
N ALA A 206 -10.03 14.31 -0.99
CA ALA A 206 -11.08 14.85 -1.84
C ALA A 206 -10.50 15.79 -2.92
N GLU A 207 -9.69 16.75 -2.49
CA GLU A 207 -9.05 17.74 -3.36
C GLU A 207 -8.11 17.09 -4.38
N ALA A 208 -7.45 15.99 -4.01
CA ALA A 208 -6.60 15.20 -4.88
C ALA A 208 -7.38 14.24 -5.80
N GLY A 209 -8.71 14.21 -5.74
CA GLY A 209 -9.56 13.38 -6.57
C GLY A 209 -9.61 11.91 -6.15
N ALA A 210 -9.42 11.61 -4.87
CA ALA A 210 -9.58 10.26 -4.33
C ALA A 210 -11.02 9.77 -4.53
N SER A 211 -11.18 8.55 -5.03
CA SER A 211 -12.47 7.87 -5.11
C SER A 211 -12.85 7.17 -3.81
N TYR A 212 -11.87 6.87 -2.96
CA TYR A 212 -12.06 6.20 -1.67
C TYR A 212 -10.99 6.56 -0.65
N VAL A 213 -11.34 6.41 0.63
CA VAL A 213 -10.40 6.40 1.75
C VAL A 213 -10.67 5.15 2.59
N LEU A 214 -9.66 4.33 2.84
CA LEU A 214 -9.76 3.15 3.71
C LEU A 214 -8.96 3.39 5.00
N PRO A 215 -9.60 3.50 6.17
CA PRO A 215 -8.90 3.71 7.43
C PRO A 215 -8.53 2.41 8.13
N LEU A 216 -7.45 2.47 8.90
CA LEU A 216 -7.19 1.58 10.03
C LEU A 216 -6.84 2.44 11.24
N PHE A 217 -7.80 2.62 12.16
CA PHE A 217 -7.63 3.42 13.38
C PHE A 217 -6.81 2.69 14.45
N GLY A 218 -5.61 2.29 14.08
CA GLY A 218 -4.67 1.58 14.93
C GLY A 218 -3.47 1.07 14.15
N VAL A 219 -2.64 0.31 14.84
CA VAL A 219 -1.44 -0.31 14.29
C VAL A 219 -1.31 -1.76 14.74
N THR A 220 -0.84 -2.62 13.84
CA THR A 220 -0.51 -4.00 14.17
C THR A 220 0.95 -4.10 14.58
N LEU A 221 1.22 -4.47 15.83
CA LEU A 221 2.55 -4.64 16.40
C LEU A 221 2.71 -6.09 16.87
N ARG A 222 3.12 -6.97 15.96
CA ARG A 222 3.41 -8.39 16.27
C ARG A 222 4.87 -8.57 16.69
N ARG A 223 5.22 -9.79 17.10
CA ARG A 223 6.62 -10.18 17.32
C ARG A 223 7.49 -9.84 16.09
N GLY A 224 8.64 -9.21 16.32
CA GLY A 224 9.55 -8.75 15.27
C GLY A 224 9.34 -7.28 14.87
N SER A 225 8.11 -6.86 14.57
CA SER A 225 7.81 -5.45 14.25
C SER A 225 7.70 -4.57 15.50
N ARG A 226 7.17 -5.12 16.61
CA ARG A 226 6.95 -4.38 17.86
C ARG A 226 8.21 -3.78 18.46
N ASP A 227 9.29 -4.55 18.61
CA ASP A 227 10.52 -4.07 19.25
C ASP A 227 11.17 -2.96 18.42
N TYR A 228 11.13 -3.11 17.08
CA TYR A 228 11.58 -2.06 16.17
C TYR A 228 10.73 -0.79 16.30
N PHE A 229 9.41 -0.92 16.37
CA PHE A 229 8.51 0.21 16.56
C PHE A 229 8.81 0.92 17.90
N TYR A 230 8.98 0.18 19.00
CA TYR A 230 9.29 0.77 20.31
C TYR A 230 10.65 1.48 20.33
N ASP A 231 11.70 0.91 19.72
CA ASP A 231 12.99 1.61 19.58
C ASP A 231 12.84 2.93 18.81
N LYS A 232 12.12 2.92 17.68
CA LYS A 232 11.95 4.11 16.85
C LYS A 232 11.07 5.16 17.50
N VAL A 233 9.93 4.74 18.04
CA VAL A 233 8.96 5.66 18.61
C VAL A 233 9.53 6.35 19.85
N GLU A 234 10.32 5.68 20.69
CA GLU A 234 10.94 6.31 21.86
C GLU A 234 11.98 7.36 21.48
N ARG A 235 12.77 7.10 20.43
CA ARG A 235 13.77 8.06 19.91
C ARG A 235 13.13 9.30 19.29
N ILE A 236 11.98 9.15 18.66
CA ILE A 236 11.28 10.23 17.95
C ILE A 236 10.34 10.99 18.90
N PHE A 237 9.63 10.27 19.77
CA PHE A 237 8.64 10.77 20.71
C PHE A 237 8.99 10.25 22.12
N PRO A 238 9.76 11.01 22.91
CA PRO A 238 10.18 10.57 24.24
C PRO A 238 9.01 10.15 25.13
N LYS A 239 9.16 9.04 25.86
CA LYS A 239 8.15 8.37 26.71
C LYS A 239 7.02 7.68 25.96
N MET A 240 6.98 7.73 24.63
CA MET A 240 5.89 7.16 23.86
C MET A 240 5.92 5.63 23.86
N ALA A 241 7.09 4.99 23.82
CA ALA A 241 7.15 3.53 23.87
C ALA A 241 6.61 3.02 25.21
N LYS A 242 6.94 3.71 26.31
CA LYS A 242 6.40 3.38 27.64
C LYS A 242 4.87 3.52 27.68
N ARG A 243 4.32 4.58 27.08
CA ARG A 243 2.86 4.77 26.98
C ARG A 243 2.19 3.63 26.22
N TYR A 244 2.74 3.24 25.06
CA TYR A 244 2.22 2.10 24.29
C TYR A 244 2.29 0.80 25.08
N GLN A 245 3.41 0.51 25.74
CA GLN A 245 3.60 -0.70 26.55
C GLN A 245 2.59 -0.76 27.70
N THR A 246 2.35 0.34 28.40
CA THR A 246 1.38 0.39 29.49
C THR A 246 -0.06 0.26 29.00
N TYR A 247 -0.41 0.88 27.86
CA TYR A 247 -1.79 0.86 27.37
C TYR A 247 -2.14 -0.44 26.64
N PHE A 248 -1.25 -0.94 25.77
CA PHE A 248 -1.53 -2.08 24.90
C PHE A 248 -1.03 -3.41 25.45
N GLU A 249 -0.09 -3.40 26.39
CA GLU A 249 0.57 -4.59 26.92
C GLU A 249 1.12 -5.46 25.77
N ASP A 250 0.72 -6.74 25.70
CA ASP A 250 1.19 -7.69 24.69
C ASP A 250 0.29 -7.80 23.44
N ARG A 251 -0.77 -6.98 23.36
CA ARG A 251 -1.71 -7.01 22.23
C ARG A 251 -0.98 -6.78 20.91
N SER A 252 -1.35 -7.58 19.90
CA SER A 252 -0.83 -7.40 18.54
C SER A 252 -1.59 -6.34 17.76
N GLU A 253 -2.87 -6.10 18.09
CA GLU A 253 -3.68 -5.05 17.50
C GLU A 253 -3.81 -3.91 18.49
N CYS A 254 -3.15 -2.80 18.17
CA CYS A 254 -3.13 -1.59 18.99
C CYS A 254 -4.10 -0.58 18.38
N ILE A 255 -5.40 -0.77 18.65
CA ILE A 255 -6.47 0.13 18.22
C ILE A 255 -6.41 1.44 19.02
N SER A 256 -6.54 2.58 18.37
CA SER A 256 -6.55 3.87 19.06
C SER A 256 -7.70 3.93 20.07
N PRO A 257 -7.49 4.43 21.30
CA PRO A 257 -8.58 4.71 22.23
C PRO A 257 -9.62 5.69 21.66
N ASN A 258 -9.21 6.54 20.71
CA ASN A 258 -10.10 7.50 20.07
C ASN A 258 -10.90 6.88 18.92
N ALA A 259 -10.65 5.61 18.54
CA ALA A 259 -11.23 4.99 17.34
C ALA A 259 -12.76 5.13 17.21
N PRO A 260 -13.59 5.04 18.27
CA PRO A 260 -15.03 5.28 18.14
C PRO A 260 -15.34 6.69 17.60
N TYR A 261 -14.70 7.72 18.15
CA TYR A 261 -14.87 9.12 17.72
C TYR A 261 -14.25 9.36 16.34
N LEU A 262 -13.07 8.80 16.07
CA LEU A 262 -12.41 8.92 14.76
C LEU A 262 -13.26 8.28 13.66
N ASN A 263 -13.93 7.15 13.94
CA ASN A 263 -14.87 6.54 13.00
C ASN A 263 -16.06 7.46 12.71
N GLU A 264 -16.71 8.01 13.74
CA GLU A 264 -17.85 8.91 13.56
C GLU A 264 -17.49 10.12 12.68
N VAL A 265 -16.37 10.77 13.01
CA VAL A 265 -15.85 11.92 12.25
C VAL A 265 -15.52 11.51 10.82
N PHE A 266 -14.80 10.39 10.64
CA PHE A 266 -14.42 9.87 9.33
C PHE A 266 -15.64 9.64 8.44
N TYR A 267 -16.64 8.88 8.92
CA TYR A 267 -17.84 8.54 8.15
C TYR A 267 -18.67 9.78 7.80
N ARG A 268 -18.81 10.72 8.75
CA ARG A 268 -19.49 12.01 8.49
C ARG A 268 -18.77 12.81 7.41
N ARG A 269 -17.43 12.86 7.46
CA ARG A 269 -16.61 13.67 6.54
C ARG A 269 -16.60 13.09 5.12
N ILE A 270 -16.43 11.78 4.97
CA ILE A 270 -16.47 11.14 3.65
C ILE A 270 -17.87 11.27 3.00
N GLU A 271 -18.94 11.21 3.78
CA GLU A 271 -20.31 11.42 3.30
C GLU A 271 -20.50 12.86 2.80
N THR A 272 -20.05 13.83 3.59
CA THR A 272 -20.11 15.26 3.25
C THR A 272 -19.37 15.58 1.95
N LEU A 273 -18.22 14.91 1.72
CA LEU A 273 -17.37 15.13 0.55
C LEU A 273 -17.68 14.19 -0.63
N GLY A 274 -18.63 13.26 -0.47
CA GLY A 274 -19.01 12.32 -1.53
C GLY A 274 -17.95 11.27 -1.87
N ILE A 275 -17.08 10.90 -0.93
CA ILE A 275 -16.01 9.90 -1.09
C ILE A 275 -16.43 8.57 -0.48
N SER A 276 -16.00 7.45 -1.08
CA SER A 276 -16.34 6.12 -0.56
C SER A 276 -15.45 5.67 0.60
N ALA A 277 -16.04 4.99 1.60
CA ALA A 277 -15.33 4.26 2.64
C ALA A 277 -14.81 2.88 2.19
N THR A 278 -15.11 2.50 0.94
CA THR A 278 -14.82 1.18 0.38
C THR A 278 -14.33 1.30 -1.06
N MET A 279 -13.58 0.31 -1.52
CA MET A 279 -13.15 0.23 -2.91
C MET A 279 -14.17 -0.52 -3.77
N LYS A 280 -14.42 -0.03 -4.99
CA LYS A 280 -15.06 -0.82 -6.05
C LYS A 280 -14.04 -1.81 -6.59
N PHE A 281 -14.33 -3.11 -6.50
CA PHE A 281 -13.42 -4.14 -6.98
C PHE A 281 -13.67 -4.49 -8.44
N TYR A 282 -12.65 -5.05 -9.09
CA TYR A 282 -12.81 -5.70 -10.39
C TYR A 282 -13.78 -6.87 -10.26
N HIS A 283 -14.76 -6.90 -11.16
CA HIS A 283 -15.63 -8.03 -11.40
C HIS A 283 -15.36 -8.51 -12.81
N SER A 284 -14.96 -9.78 -12.95
CA SER A 284 -14.86 -10.35 -14.29
C SER A 284 -16.25 -10.36 -14.91
N GLU A 285 -16.41 -9.76 -16.08
CA GLU A 285 -17.54 -10.09 -16.94
C GLU A 285 -17.50 -11.60 -17.11
N GLY A 286 -18.44 -12.31 -16.47
CA GLY A 286 -18.52 -13.75 -16.61
C GLY A 286 -18.53 -14.07 -18.09
N ARG A 287 -17.77 -15.08 -18.52
CA ARG A 287 -17.98 -15.61 -19.87
C ARG A 287 -19.47 -15.93 -19.94
N LYS A 288 -20.24 -15.17 -20.73
CA LYS A 288 -21.52 -15.66 -21.23
C LYS A 288 -21.14 -16.96 -21.91
N GLN A 289 -21.37 -18.07 -21.21
CA GLN A 289 -21.35 -19.37 -21.85
C GLN A 289 -22.40 -19.23 -22.93
N LEU A 290 -21.96 -19.09 -24.19
CA LEU A 290 -22.84 -19.23 -25.32
C LEU A 290 -23.45 -20.62 -25.10
N SER A 291 -24.72 -20.65 -24.73
CA SER A 291 -25.47 -21.90 -24.66
C SER A 291 -25.39 -22.46 -26.07
N LEU A 292 -24.62 -23.53 -26.26
CA LEU A 292 -24.67 -24.33 -27.46
C LEU A 292 -26.00 -25.10 -27.39
N PHE A 293 -27.07 -24.43 -27.81
CA PHE A 293 -28.34 -25.00 -28.22
C PHE A 293 -28.88 -24.14 -29.36
#